data_AF-A0A9D6J9V9-F1
#
_entry.id   AF-A0A9D6J9V9-F1
#
_cell.length_a   1.000
_cell.length_b   1.000
_cell.length_c   1.000
_cell.angle_alpha   90.00
_cell.angle_beta   90.00
_cell.angle_gamma   90.00
#
_symmetry.space_group_name_H-M   'P 1'
#
loop_
_entity.id
_entity.type
_entity.pdbx_description
1 polymer ?
#
loop_
_entity_poly.entity_id
_entity_poly.type
_entity_poly.pdbx_seq_one_letter_code
_entity_poly.pdbx_strand_id
1 'polypeptide(L)'
;MTPLDRYRKHYLIFQYWDGELLEAFQSHLPNPKRLKRASSESLGELQVLQGLVTDDVAVRLSPLIEERARIDEELQQGATGFSRASALQRVIEAQSRRIHREFFWRDVEDHLKNARAD
;
A
#
# COMPACT_ATOMS: atom_id res chain seq x y z
N MET A 1 20.62 11.04 4.53
CA MET A 1 19.23 10.53 4.50
C MET A 1 18.98 9.83 5.82
N THR A 2 18.10 10.37 6.64
CA THR A 2 17.70 9.80 7.94
C THR A 2 16.75 8.61 7.76
N PRO A 3 16.51 7.77 8.78
CA PRO A 3 15.44 6.77 8.74
C PRO A 3 14.07 7.39 8.38
N LEU A 4 13.77 8.56 8.95
CA LEU A 4 12.54 9.30 8.65
C LEU A 4 12.47 9.74 7.19
N ASP A 5 13.55 10.28 6.63
CA ASP A 5 13.59 10.67 5.21
C ASP A 5 13.32 9.45 4.31
N ARG A 6 13.90 8.30 4.65
CA ARG A 6 13.70 7.05 3.90
C ARG A 6 12.26 6.57 4.00
N TYR A 7 11.70 6.52 5.21
CA TYR A 7 10.30 6.13 5.42
C TYR A 7 9.35 7.07 4.68
N ARG A 8 9.52 8.38 4.85
CA ARG A 8 8.70 9.40 4.21
C ARG A 8 8.75 9.29 2.68
N LYS A 9 9.92 9.03 2.10
CA LYS A 9 10.07 8.81 0.66
C LYS A 9 9.17 7.66 0.20
N HIS A 10 9.32 6.47 0.80
CA HIS A 10 8.53 5.30 0.42
C HIS A 10 7.04 5.49 0.70
N TYR A 11 6.69 6.21 1.76
CA TYR A 11 5.30 6.53 2.08
C TYR A 11 4.65 7.39 0.99
N LEU A 12 5.36 8.40 0.48
CA LEU A 12 4.86 9.23 -0.62
C LEU A 12 4.75 8.45 -1.93
N ILE A 13 5.68 7.54 -2.21
CA ILE A 13 5.61 6.66 -3.40
C ILE A 13 4.43 5.69 -3.28
N PHE A 14 4.21 5.12 -2.09
CA PHE A 14 3.01 4.34 -1.78
C PHE A 14 1.74 5.16 -2.06
N GLN A 15 1.63 6.38 -1.52
CA GLN A 15 0.45 7.23 -1.73
C GLN A 15 0.20 7.54 -3.21
N TYR A 16 1.27 7.76 -3.97
CA TYR A 16 1.17 7.96 -5.41
C TYR A 16 0.58 6.73 -6.12
N TRP A 17 1.14 5.54 -5.88
CA TRP A 17 0.66 4.32 -6.53
C TRP A 17 -0.71 3.87 -6.05
N ASP A 18 -1.04 4.10 -4.78
CA ASP A 18 -2.36 3.83 -4.22
C ASP A 18 -3.42 4.75 -4.84
N GLY A 19 -3.08 6.03 -5.07
CA GLY A 19 -3.91 6.97 -5.82
C GLY A 19 -4.13 6.53 -7.27
N GLU A 20 -3.06 6.17 -7.99
CA GLU A 20 -3.15 5.61 -9.35
C GLU A 20 -4.01 4.35 -9.42
N LEU A 21 -3.94 3.50 -8.39
CA LEU A 21 -4.77 2.30 -8.32
C LEU A 21 -6.26 2.66 -8.18
N LEU A 22 -6.59 3.57 -7.27
CA LEU A 22 -7.95 4.05 -7.06
C LEU A 22 -8.52 4.73 -8.32
N GLU A 23 -7.72 5.58 -8.98
CA GLU A 23 -8.12 6.19 -10.25
C GLU A 23 -8.35 5.14 -11.35
N ALA A 24 -7.52 4.10 -11.40
CA ALA A 24 -7.67 3.02 -12.37
C ALA A 24 -8.99 2.24 -12.18
N PHE A 25 -9.52 2.15 -10.95
CA PHE A 25 -10.85 1.59 -10.67
C PHE A 25 -12.01 2.50 -11.10
N GLN A 26 -11.82 3.83 -11.07
CA GLN A 26 -12.89 4.80 -11.37
C GLN A 26 -13.20 4.97 -12.87
N SER A 27 -12.34 4.46 -13.76
CA SER A 27 -12.59 4.50 -15.20
C SER A 27 -13.79 3.64 -15.59
N HIS A 28 -14.64 4.14 -16.51
CA HIS A 28 -15.77 3.36 -17.06
C HIS A 28 -15.34 2.02 -17.69
N LEU A 29 -14.08 1.94 -18.11
CA LEU A 29 -13.38 0.75 -18.56
C LEU A 29 -12.02 0.73 -17.84
N PRO A 30 -11.91 0.04 -16.69
CA PRO A 30 -10.67 -0.07 -15.95
C PRO A 30 -9.61 -0.72 -16.84
N ASN A 31 -8.45 -0.07 -16.97
CA ASN A 31 -7.34 -0.62 -17.75
C ASN A 31 -6.64 -1.71 -16.92
N PRO A 32 -6.70 -3.00 -17.29
CA PRO A 32 -6.15 -4.08 -16.47
C PRO A 32 -4.64 -3.96 -16.27
N LYS A 33 -3.91 -3.40 -17.24
CA LYS A 33 -2.46 -3.19 -17.11
C LYS A 33 -2.16 -2.13 -16.06
N ARG A 34 -2.96 -1.06 -15.99
CA ARG A 34 -2.81 -0.01 -14.97
C ARG A 34 -3.15 -0.55 -13.58
N LEU A 35 -4.27 -1.28 -13.45
CA LEU A 35 -4.67 -1.92 -12.19
C LEU A 35 -3.58 -2.84 -11.65
N LYS A 36 -3.09 -3.78 -12.48
CA LYS A 36 -2.02 -4.71 -12.10
C LYS A 36 -0.75 -3.98 -11.66
N ARG A 37 -0.29 -3.02 -12.46
CA ARG A 37 0.92 -2.26 -12.15
C ARG A 37 0.77 -1.47 -10.85
N ALA A 38 -0.27 -0.65 -10.74
CA ALA A 38 -0.46 0.22 -9.58
C ALA A 38 -0.65 -0.62 -8.29
N SER A 39 -1.36 -1.75 -8.40
CA SER A 39 -1.49 -2.72 -7.31
C SER A 39 -0.14 -3.26 -6.85
N SER A 40 0.67 -3.82 -7.75
CA SER A 40 1.97 -4.39 -7.39
C SER A 40 2.95 -3.36 -6.84
N GLU A 41 3.00 -2.16 -7.42
CA GLU A 41 3.87 -1.07 -6.95
C GLU A 41 3.43 -0.58 -5.56
N SER A 42 2.13 -0.37 -5.33
CA SER A 42 1.62 0.03 -4.01
C SER A 42 1.88 -1.02 -2.93
N LEU A 43 1.76 -2.31 -3.26
CA LEU A 43 2.06 -3.42 -2.35
C LEU A 43 3.55 -3.48 -2.04
N GLY A 44 4.41 -3.33 -3.05
CA GLY A 44 5.86 -3.33 -2.87
C GLY A 44 6.31 -2.21 -1.93
N GLU A 45 5.76 -1.00 -2.08
CA GLU A 45 6.07 0.11 -1.17
C GLU A 45 5.57 -0.14 0.26
N LEU A 46 4.39 -0.79 0.45
CA LEU A 46 3.93 -1.18 1.79
C LEU A 46 4.87 -2.20 2.46
N GLN A 47 5.37 -3.18 1.71
CA GLN A 47 6.36 -4.14 2.20
C GLN A 47 7.67 -3.46 2.58
N VAL A 48 8.11 -2.47 1.80
CA VAL A 48 9.27 -1.64 2.16
C VAL A 48 9.01 -0.87 3.45
N LEU A 49 7.86 -0.21 3.60
CA LEU A 49 7.50 0.50 4.82
C LEU A 49 7.50 -0.41 6.05
N GLN A 50 6.96 -1.63 5.93
CA GLN A 50 7.02 -2.64 6.99
C GLN A 50 8.46 -2.98 7.38
N GLY A 51 9.38 -3.10 6.42
CA GLY A 51 10.78 -3.37 6.68
C GLY A 51 11.54 -2.21 7.36
N LEU A 52 11.00 -0.99 7.33
CA LEU A 52 11.62 0.20 7.90
C LEU A 52 11.19 0.51 9.33
N VAL A 53 10.13 -0.13 9.82
CA VAL A 53 9.59 0.09 11.17
C VAL A 53 10.00 -1.01 12.13
N THR A 54 9.92 -0.74 13.43
CA THR A 54 10.09 -1.72 14.51
C THR A 54 9.06 -2.86 14.39
N ASP A 55 9.36 -3.99 15.01
CA ASP A 55 8.58 -5.22 14.81
C ASP A 55 7.14 -5.10 15.33
N ASP A 56 6.90 -4.30 16.38
CA ASP A 56 5.55 -4.02 16.89
C ASP A 56 4.67 -3.29 15.86
N VAL A 57 5.24 -2.31 15.15
CA VAL A 57 4.53 -1.60 14.07
C VAL A 57 4.42 -2.48 12.82
N ALA A 58 5.46 -3.26 12.51
CA ALA A 58 5.44 -4.21 11.39
C ALA A 58 4.34 -5.27 11.53
N VAL A 59 4.10 -5.77 12.75
CA VAL A 59 2.99 -6.70 13.07
C VAL A 59 1.64 -6.05 12.78
N ARG A 60 1.47 -4.76 13.11
CA ARG A 60 0.23 -4.03 12.82
C ARG A 60 -0.01 -3.77 11.33
N LEU A 61 1.06 -3.61 10.55
CA LEU A 61 1.01 -3.48 9.08
C LEU A 61 0.70 -4.80 8.38
N SER A 62 1.14 -5.93 8.94
CA SER A 62 1.00 -7.28 8.35
C SER A 62 -0.40 -7.61 7.82
N PRO A 63 -1.50 -7.46 8.58
CA PRO A 63 -2.83 -7.80 8.08
C PRO A 63 -3.27 -6.93 6.89
N LEU A 64 -2.79 -5.68 6.79
CA LEU A 64 -3.09 -4.80 5.66
C LEU A 64 -2.32 -5.24 4.42
N ILE A 65 -1.06 -5.64 4.58
CA ILE A 65 -0.22 -6.18 3.51
C ILE A 65 -0.79 -7.52 2.99
N GLU A 66 -1.22 -8.42 3.88
CA GLU A 66 -1.83 -9.70 3.50
C GLU A 66 -3.13 -9.50 2.71
N GLU A 67 -4.00 -8.60 3.16
CA GLU A 67 -5.20 -8.26 2.39
C GLU A 67 -4.85 -7.59 1.05
N ARG A 68 -3.85 -6.70 1.02
CA ARG A 68 -3.40 -6.07 -0.22
C ARG A 68 -2.78 -7.07 -1.19
N ALA A 69 -2.04 -8.06 -0.70
CA ALA A 69 -1.45 -9.14 -1.50
C ALA A 69 -2.53 -10.03 -2.15
N ARG A 70 -3.61 -10.34 -1.41
CA ARG A 70 -4.75 -11.08 -1.98
C ARG A 70 -5.46 -10.30 -3.10
N ILE A 71 -5.60 -8.98 -2.91
CA ILE A 71 -6.18 -8.11 -3.95
C ILE A 71 -5.27 -8.05 -5.17
N ASP A 72 -3.95 -7.90 -4.97
CA ASP A 72 -2.99 -7.92 -6.07
C ASP A 72 -3.07 -9.22 -6.86
N GLU A 73 -3.05 -10.36 -6.18
CA GLU A 73 -3.16 -11.67 -6.82
C GLU A 73 -4.44 -11.78 -7.66
N GLU A 74 -5.58 -11.35 -7.13
CA GLU A 74 -6.86 -11.36 -7.85
C GLU A 74 -6.80 -10.48 -9.11
N LEU A 75 -6.19 -9.30 -9.02
CA LEU A 75 -5.98 -8.41 -10.17
C LEU A 75 -5.02 -9.02 -11.18
N GLN A 76 -3.95 -9.69 -10.74
CA GLN A 76 -3.00 -10.37 -11.64
C GLN A 76 -3.66 -11.49 -12.43
N GLN A 77 -4.58 -12.23 -11.81
CA GLN A 77 -5.35 -13.30 -12.46
C GLN A 77 -6.38 -12.76 -13.47
N GLY A 78 -6.72 -11.47 -13.43
CA GLY A 78 -7.59 -10.82 -14.41
C GLY A 78 -9.07 -11.22 -14.31
N ALA A 79 -9.48 -11.82 -13.18
CA ALA A 79 -10.82 -12.35 -12.97
C ALA A 79 -11.83 -11.32 -12.42
N THR A 80 -11.55 -10.01 -12.57
CA THR A 80 -12.29 -8.97 -11.86
C THR A 80 -13.43 -8.41 -12.71
N GLY A 81 -14.65 -8.94 -12.53
CA GLY A 81 -15.87 -8.32 -13.08
C GLY A 81 -16.18 -6.95 -12.44
N PHE A 82 -17.05 -6.16 -13.07
CA PHE A 82 -17.37 -4.77 -12.63
C PHE A 82 -17.81 -4.68 -11.16
N SER A 83 -18.73 -5.53 -10.72
CA SER A 83 -19.21 -5.54 -9.32
C SER A 83 -18.10 -5.86 -8.32
N ARG A 84 -17.18 -6.76 -8.70
CA ARG A 84 -16.02 -7.11 -7.88
C ARG A 84 -15.01 -5.97 -7.85
N ALA A 85 -14.79 -5.29 -8.97
CA ALA A 85 -13.91 -4.13 -9.04
C ALA A 85 -14.38 -3.01 -8.09
N SER A 86 -15.68 -2.70 -8.06
CA SER A 86 -16.22 -1.73 -7.10
C SER A 86 -16.08 -2.17 -5.64
N ALA A 87 -16.19 -3.47 -5.36
CA ALA A 87 -15.97 -4.00 -4.01
C ALA A 87 -14.49 -3.86 -3.59
N LEU A 88 -13.56 -4.23 -4.47
CA LEU A 88 -12.12 -4.09 -4.24
C LEU A 88 -11.73 -2.62 -4.04
N GLN A 89 -12.28 -1.70 -4.84
CA GLN A 89 -12.05 -0.26 -4.68
C GLN A 89 -12.41 0.20 -3.26
N ARG A 90 -13.59 -0.16 -2.74
CA ARG A 90 -14.00 0.23 -1.38
C ARG A 90 -13.09 -0.33 -0.29
N VAL A 91 -12.61 -1.56 -0.46
CA VAL A 91 -11.64 -2.18 0.46
C VAL A 91 -10.33 -1.40 0.44
N ILE A 92 -9.82 -1.08 -0.76
CA ILE A 92 -8.61 -0.29 -0.93
C ILE A 92 -8.78 1.09 -0.28
N GLU A 93 -9.85 1.83 -0.58
CA GLU A 93 -10.10 3.14 0.03
C GLU A 93 -10.15 3.08 1.57
N ALA A 94 -10.75 2.03 2.13
CA ALA A 94 -10.78 1.82 3.58
C ALA A 94 -9.38 1.55 4.15
N GLN A 95 -8.58 0.71 3.47
CA GLN A 95 -7.19 0.49 3.82
C GLN A 95 -6.37 1.78 3.72
N SER A 96 -6.46 2.55 2.63
CA SER A 96 -5.73 3.80 2.43
C SER A 96 -5.98 4.78 3.58
N ARG A 97 -7.25 4.94 3.99
CA ARG A 97 -7.61 5.76 5.15
C ARG A 97 -7.08 5.22 6.48
N ARG A 98 -7.02 3.89 6.62
CA ARG A 98 -6.46 3.25 7.82
C ARG A 98 -4.95 3.47 7.87
N ILE A 99 -4.25 3.24 6.75
CA ILE A 99 -2.81 3.42 6.63
C ILE A 99 -2.42 4.87 6.90
N HIS A 100 -3.17 5.81 6.34
CA HIS A 100 -2.95 7.23 6.59
C HIS A 100 -3.16 7.63 8.05
N ARG A 101 -4.09 7.00 8.78
CA ARG A 101 -4.34 7.33 10.19
C ARG A 101 -3.33 6.68 11.15
N GLU A 102 -2.84 5.49 10.81
CA GLU A 102 -2.04 4.68 11.75
C GLU A 102 -0.55 4.68 11.44
N PHE A 103 -0.16 4.95 10.19
CA PHE A 103 1.23 4.80 9.71
C PHE A 103 1.71 6.03 8.93
N PHE A 104 1.09 7.18 9.17
CA PHE A 104 1.59 8.45 8.65
C PHE A 104 3.00 8.69 9.18
N TRP A 105 3.89 9.18 8.32
CA TRP A 105 5.32 9.26 8.62
C TRP A 105 5.67 10.07 9.88
N ARG A 106 4.84 11.04 10.28
CA ARG A 106 5.05 11.79 11.54
C ARG A 106 4.72 10.97 12.78
N ASP A 107 3.75 10.06 12.67
CA ASP A 107 3.22 9.32 13.82
C ASP A 107 4.05 8.05 14.12
N VAL A 108 4.94 7.67 13.20
CA VAL A 108 5.80 6.48 13.32
C VAL A 108 7.29 6.80 13.45
N GLU A 109 7.65 8.09 13.57
CA GLU A 109 9.05 8.54 13.62
C GLU A 109 9.86 7.84 14.72
N ASP A 110 9.28 7.71 15.93
CA ASP A 110 9.89 7.03 17.07
C ASP A 110 9.94 5.50 16.94
N HIS A 111 9.30 4.95 15.91
CA HIS A 111 9.19 3.52 15.64
C HIS A 111 9.99 3.09 14.40
N LEU A 112 10.95 3.91 13.95
CA LEU A 112 11.78 3.58 12.79
C LEU A 112 13.01 2.77 13.20
N LYS A 113 13.31 1.73 12.42
CA LYS A 113 14.57 1.01 12.53
C LYS A 113 15.71 1.96 12.18
N ASN A 114 16.74 2.01 13.03
CA ASN A 114 17.95 2.77 12.74
C ASN A 114 18.59 2.24 11.45
N ALA A 115 19.10 3.14 10.61
CA ALA A 115 19.82 2.78 9.37
C ALA A 115 21.14 2.02 9.61
N ARG A 116 21.45 1.65 10.85
CA ARG A 116 22.58 0.83 11.27
C ARG A 116 22.11 -0.16 12.33
N ALA A 117 21.78 -1.36 11.88
CA ALA A 117 21.81 -2.59 12.67
C ALA A 117 21.95 -3.73 11.66
N ASP A 118 23.18 -3.90 11.17
CA ASP A 118 23.87 -5.15 10.83
C ASP A 118 25.21 -4.80 10.14
#